data_AF-A0A6B3W0E0-F1
#
_entry.id   AF-A0A6B3W0E0-F1
#
_cell.length_a   1.000
_cell.length_b   1.000
_cell.length_c   1.000
_cell.angle_alpha   90.00
_cell.angle_beta   90.00
_cell.angle_gamma   90.00
#
_symmetry.space_group_name_H-M   'P 1'
#
loop_
_entity.id
_entity.type
_entity.pdbx_description
1 polymer ?
#
loop_
_entity_poly.entity_id
_entity_poly.type
_entity_poly.pdbx_seq_one_letter_code
_entity_poly.pdbx_strand_id
1 'polypeptide(L)'
;MNETLTKVDRQLYRDEMSERKKAGMLMKKAISKAIIVLVGMMLIVCTDFVEANREEIEESVKSFIKMNKLDPEKVEIERIYEPTRYPNGDYEFEVDINYRGHPYFSISLEADPETLHITDRKDFFKVEVFIY
;
A
#
# COMPACT_ATOMS: atom_id res chain seq x y z
N MET A 1 -24.39 -66.00 4.70
CA MET A 1 -24.56 -65.01 3.62
C MET A 1 -24.43 -63.55 4.06
N ASN A 2 -24.15 -63.26 5.35
CA ASN A 2 -24.10 -61.88 5.88
C ASN A 2 -22.70 -61.23 5.89
N GLU A 3 -21.61 -61.99 5.89
CA GLU A 3 -20.27 -61.41 6.02
C GLU A 3 -19.81 -60.66 4.76
N THR A 4 -20.18 -61.14 3.58
CA THR A 4 -19.77 -60.54 2.31
C THR A 4 -20.41 -59.17 2.08
N LEU A 5 -21.68 -59.01 2.44
CA LEU A 5 -22.40 -57.72 2.41
C LEU A 5 -21.71 -56.68 3.30
N THR A 6 -21.37 -57.05 4.55
CA THR A 6 -20.67 -56.12 5.46
C THR A 6 -19.25 -55.73 5.03
N LYS A 7 -18.60 -56.52 4.15
CA LYS A 7 -17.28 -56.18 3.60
C LYS A 7 -17.41 -55.18 2.45
N VAL A 8 -18.42 -55.36 1.60
CA VAL A 8 -18.71 -54.43 0.49
C VAL A 8 -19.12 -53.06 1.04
N ASP A 9 -20.00 -53.01 2.04
CA ASP A 9 -20.44 -51.75 2.65
C ASP A 9 -19.27 -50.98 3.30
N ARG A 10 -18.36 -51.71 3.96
CA ARG A 10 -17.14 -51.12 4.56
C ARG A 10 -16.17 -50.59 3.52
N GLN A 11 -16.08 -51.24 2.36
CA GLN A 11 -15.22 -50.80 1.28
C GLN A 11 -15.79 -49.55 0.60
N LEU A 12 -17.09 -49.54 0.30
CA LEU A 12 -17.79 -48.40 -0.27
C LEU A 12 -17.67 -47.16 0.63
N TYR A 13 -17.90 -47.32 1.94
CA TYR A 13 -17.75 -46.23 2.91
C TYR A 13 -16.31 -45.69 2.99
N ARG A 14 -15.30 -46.57 2.86
CA ARG A 14 -13.89 -46.17 2.84
C ARG A 14 -13.56 -45.37 1.60
N ASP A 15 -14.08 -45.77 0.45
CA ASP A 15 -13.84 -45.13 -0.84
C ASP A 15 -14.51 -43.75 -0.88
N GLU A 16 -15.75 -43.61 -0.39
CA GLU A 16 -16.43 -42.31 -0.24
C GLU A 16 -15.67 -41.35 0.68
N MET A 17 -15.16 -41.86 1.81
CA MET A 17 -14.38 -41.05 2.75
C MET A 17 -13.01 -40.65 2.18
N SER A 18 -12.41 -41.49 1.33
CA SER A 18 -11.17 -41.18 0.60
C SER A 18 -11.39 -40.05 -0.40
N GLU A 19 -12.45 -40.12 -1.20
CA GLU A 19 -12.77 -39.09 -2.19
C GLU A 19 -13.11 -37.74 -1.55
N ARG A 20 -13.85 -37.73 -0.43
CA ARG A 20 -14.11 -36.51 0.36
C ARG A 20 -12.82 -35.87 0.89
N LYS A 21 -11.85 -36.68 1.35
CA LYS A 21 -10.54 -36.17 1.82
C LYS A 21 -9.72 -35.59 0.67
N LYS A 22 -9.71 -36.22 -0.50
CA LYS A 22 -9.02 -35.70 -1.70
C LYS A 22 -9.63 -34.38 -2.17
N ALA A 23 -10.96 -34.29 -2.24
CA ALA A 23 -11.68 -33.07 -2.59
C ALA A 23 -11.36 -31.93 -1.60
N GLY A 24 -11.40 -32.22 -0.29
CA GLY A 24 -11.02 -31.24 0.73
C GLY A 24 -9.56 -30.78 0.65
N MET A 25 -8.64 -31.67 0.28
CA MET A 25 -7.22 -31.32 0.08
C MET A 25 -7.00 -30.46 -1.17
N LEU A 26 -7.69 -30.76 -2.27
CA LEU A 26 -7.65 -29.97 -3.50
C LEU A 26 -8.23 -28.57 -3.28
N MET A 27 -9.35 -28.46 -2.57
CA MET A 27 -9.97 -27.18 -2.23
C MET A 27 -9.04 -26.32 -1.35
N LYS A 28 -8.39 -26.91 -0.33
CA LYS A 28 -7.39 -26.19 0.49
C LYS A 28 -6.19 -25.71 -0.32
N LYS A 29 -5.69 -26.51 -1.27
CA LYS A 29 -4.60 -26.11 -2.18
C LYS A 29 -5.03 -24.99 -3.12
N ALA A 30 -6.26 -25.02 -3.63
CA ALA A 30 -6.80 -23.97 -4.49
C ALA A 30 -6.98 -22.64 -3.72
N ILE A 31 -7.53 -22.69 -2.50
CA ILE A 31 -7.67 -21.52 -1.62
C ILE A 31 -6.31 -20.93 -1.28
N SER A 32 -5.33 -21.76 -0.90
CA SER A 32 -3.97 -21.30 -0.61
C SER A 32 -3.32 -20.61 -1.82
N LYS A 33 -3.48 -21.15 -3.04
CA LYS A 33 -2.99 -20.51 -4.26
C LYS A 33 -3.72 -19.19 -4.55
N ALA A 34 -5.03 -19.12 -4.34
CA ALA A 34 -5.79 -17.89 -4.54
C ALA A 34 -5.37 -16.78 -3.55
N ILE A 35 -5.11 -17.13 -2.29
CA ILE A 35 -4.60 -16.18 -1.29
C ILE A 35 -3.21 -15.67 -1.68
N ILE A 36 -2.31 -16.54 -2.14
CA ILE A 36 -0.97 -16.14 -2.60
C ILE A 36 -1.04 -15.20 -3.81
N VAL A 37 -1.94 -15.46 -4.77
CA VAL A 37 -2.14 -14.58 -5.94
C VAL A 37 -2.71 -13.22 -5.52
N LEU A 38 -3.70 -13.19 -4.62
CA LEU A 38 -4.28 -11.94 -4.13
C LEU A 38 -3.28 -11.10 -3.32
N VAL A 39 -2.52 -11.73 -2.43
CA VAL A 39 -1.46 -11.05 -1.65
C VAL A 39 -0.31 -10.60 -2.56
N GLY A 40 0.06 -11.41 -3.57
CA GLY A 40 1.07 -11.04 -4.55
C GLY A 40 0.65 -9.88 -5.46
N MET A 41 -0.61 -9.82 -5.90
CA MET A 41 -1.13 -8.69 -6.66
C MET A 41 -1.21 -7.41 -5.83
N MET A 42 -1.50 -7.51 -4.54
CA MET A 42 -1.55 -6.35 -3.64
C MET A 42 -0.16 -5.72 -3.43
N LEU A 43 0.91 -6.52 -3.49
CA LEU A 43 2.29 -6.02 -3.32
C LEU A 43 2.88 -5.40 -4.60
N ILE A 44 2.44 -5.84 -5.79
CA ILE A 44 2.96 -5.32 -7.06
C ILE A 44 2.38 -3.92 -7.39
N VAL A 45 1.17 -3.62 -6.94
CA VAL A 45 0.50 -2.33 -7.24
C VAL A 45 1.03 -1.17 -6.38
N CYS A 46 1.73 -1.44 -5.28
CA CYS A 46 2.10 -0.43 -4.27
C CYS A 46 3.58 0.01 -4.31
N THR A 47 4.33 -0.33 -5.35
CA THR A 47 5.65 0.28 -5.63
C THR A 47 5.65 1.11 -6.91
N ASP A 48 4.59 1.00 -7.73
CA ASP A 48 4.49 1.70 -9.01
C ASP A 48 4.12 3.18 -8.84
N PHE A 49 3.41 3.57 -7.78
CA PHE A 49 2.92 4.95 -7.66
C PHE A 49 4.07 5.94 -7.52
N VAL A 50 4.98 5.74 -6.56
CA VAL A 50 6.10 6.66 -6.35
C VAL A 50 7.04 6.68 -7.55
N GLU A 51 7.32 5.53 -8.16
CA GLU A 51 8.23 5.46 -9.32
C GLU A 51 7.60 6.10 -10.56
N ALA A 52 6.32 5.85 -10.84
CA ALA A 52 5.63 6.40 -11.99
C ALA A 52 5.39 7.92 -11.90
N ASN A 53 5.23 8.47 -10.69
CA ASN A 53 4.85 9.86 -10.47
C ASN A 53 5.97 10.73 -9.88
N ARG A 54 7.19 10.18 -9.71
CA ARG A 54 8.31 10.88 -9.03
C ARG A 54 8.57 12.28 -9.58
N GLU A 55 8.71 12.41 -10.90
CA GLU A 55 9.04 13.69 -11.54
C GLU A 55 7.93 14.74 -11.32
N GLU A 56 6.66 14.32 -11.45
CA GLU A 56 5.52 15.21 -11.25
C GLU A 56 5.38 15.64 -9.78
N ILE A 57 5.63 14.73 -8.84
CA ILE A 57 5.66 15.03 -7.40
C ILE A 57 6.79 16.02 -7.09
N GLU A 58 7.99 15.84 -7.66
CA GLU A 58 9.11 16.76 -7.48
C GLU A 58 8.79 18.18 -7.97
N GLU A 59 8.16 18.32 -9.14
CA GLU A 59 7.74 19.62 -9.67
C GLU A 59 6.59 20.25 -8.86
N SER A 60 5.68 19.44 -8.33
CA SER A 60 4.63 19.87 -7.40
C SER A 60 5.24 20.44 -6.11
N VAL A 61 6.21 19.75 -5.52
CA VAL A 61 6.96 20.22 -4.33
C VAL A 61 7.68 21.55 -4.62
N LYS A 62 8.44 21.64 -5.71
CA LYS A 62 9.13 22.88 -6.08
C LYS A 62 8.16 24.03 -6.29
N SER A 63 7.01 23.77 -6.91
CA SER A 63 5.94 24.75 -7.11
C SER A 63 5.39 25.25 -5.78
N PHE A 64 5.11 24.33 -4.84
CA PHE A 64 4.66 24.68 -3.48
C PHE A 64 5.69 25.54 -2.74
N ILE A 65 6.98 25.19 -2.78
CA ILE A 65 8.06 25.96 -2.15
C ILE A 65 8.16 27.37 -2.76
N LYS A 66 8.10 27.47 -4.08
CA LYS A 66 8.12 28.75 -4.80
C LYS A 66 6.90 29.62 -4.47
N MET A 67 5.71 29.03 -4.37
CA MET A 67 4.48 29.74 -3.96
C MET A 67 4.60 30.33 -2.55
N ASN A 68 5.32 29.64 -1.67
CA ASN A 68 5.64 30.10 -0.31
C ASN A 68 6.85 31.07 -0.23
N LYS A 69 7.31 31.60 -1.37
CA LYS A 69 8.44 32.55 -1.48
C LYS A 69 9.77 32.00 -0.95
N LEU A 70 9.94 30.69 -1.00
CA LEU A 70 11.18 30.01 -0.68
C LEU A 70 11.91 29.62 -1.98
N ASP A 71 13.22 29.40 -1.86
CA ASP A 71 14.08 28.97 -2.97
C ASP A 71 13.89 27.47 -3.27
N PRO A 72 13.26 27.08 -4.39
CA PRO A 72 12.99 25.67 -4.72
C PRO A 72 14.26 24.84 -4.89
N GLU A 73 15.41 25.43 -5.20
CA GLU A 73 16.68 24.70 -5.34
C GLU A 73 17.25 24.24 -4.00
N LYS A 74 16.64 24.68 -2.89
CA LYS A 74 17.04 24.30 -1.53
C LYS A 74 16.12 23.24 -0.91
N VAL A 75 15.19 22.68 -1.67
CA VAL A 75 14.33 21.59 -1.19
C VAL A 75 14.93 20.24 -1.55
N GLU A 76 14.95 19.33 -0.58
CA GLU A 76 15.29 17.92 -0.76
C GLU A 76 14.09 17.09 -0.35
N ILE A 77 13.62 16.20 -1.23
CA ILE A 77 12.60 15.22 -0.86
C ILE A 77 13.29 14.06 -0.14
N GLU A 78 12.93 13.83 1.12
CA GLU A 78 13.45 12.71 1.91
C GLU A 78 12.70 11.42 1.63
N ARG A 79 11.37 11.52 1.57
CA ARG A 79 10.50 10.36 1.35
C ARG A 79 9.17 10.77 0.71
N ILE A 80 8.68 9.91 -0.17
CA ILE A 80 7.32 9.95 -0.69
C ILE A 80 6.63 8.70 -0.15
N TYR A 81 5.51 8.88 0.55
CA TYR A 81 4.71 7.77 1.05
C TYR A 81 3.67 7.36 0.03
N GLU A 82 3.27 6.09 0.10
CA GLU A 82 2.18 5.58 -0.71
C GLU A 82 0.83 6.21 -0.32
N PRO A 83 -0.09 6.38 -1.28
CA PRO A 83 -1.43 6.87 -1.01
C PRO A 83 -2.16 6.03 0.04
N THR A 84 -2.75 6.71 1.02
CA THR A 84 -3.50 6.09 2.11
C THR A 84 -4.94 6.58 2.10
N ARG A 85 -5.88 5.64 2.22
CA ARG A 85 -7.30 5.96 2.37
C ARG A 85 -7.68 5.91 3.85
N TYR A 86 -8.09 7.05 4.38
CA TYR A 86 -8.47 7.20 5.78
C TYR A 86 -9.94 6.81 6.04
N PRO A 87 -10.31 6.47 7.28
CA PRO A 87 -11.68 6.09 7.63
C PRO A 87 -12.73 7.17 7.37
N ASN A 88 -12.33 8.45 7.31
CA ASN A 88 -13.18 9.59 6.98
C ASN A 88 -13.49 9.69 5.47
N GLY A 89 -12.86 8.87 4.64
CA GLY A 89 -13.02 8.86 3.19
C GLY A 89 -11.92 9.61 2.44
N ASP A 90 -11.04 10.34 3.15
CA ASP A 90 -9.93 11.06 2.53
C ASP A 90 -8.95 10.07 1.90
N TYR A 91 -8.39 10.48 0.76
CA TYR A 91 -7.40 9.71 0.02
C TYR A 91 -6.25 10.66 -0.32
N GLU A 92 -5.12 10.48 0.35
CA GLU A 92 -3.97 11.39 0.28
C GLU A 92 -2.66 10.62 0.39
N PHE A 93 -1.59 11.21 -0.12
CA PHE A 93 -0.23 10.73 0.07
C PHE A 93 0.61 11.82 0.71
N GLU A 94 1.68 11.42 1.40
CA GLU A 94 2.55 12.32 2.14
C GLU A 94 3.92 12.44 1.47
N VAL A 95 4.53 13.62 1.56
CA VAL A 95 5.89 13.89 1.09
C VAL A 95 6.68 14.59 2.20
N ASP A 96 7.68 13.90 2.73
CA ASP A 96 8.62 14.49 3.67
C ASP A 96 9.71 15.24 2.91
N ILE A 97 9.89 16.51 3.26
CA ILE A 97 10.90 17.37 2.66
C ILE A 97 11.80 18.00 3.72
N ASN A 98 13.03 18.26 3.31
CA ASN A 98 14.01 19.05 4.04
C ASN A 98 14.32 20.32 3.25
N TYR A 99 14.13 21.48 3.88
CA TYR A 99 14.48 22.76 3.30
C TYR A 99 15.83 23.24 3.84
N ARG A 100 16.86 23.24 2.97
CA ARG A 100 18.25 23.60 3.28
C ARG A 100 18.52 25.12 3.27
N GLY A 101 17.51 25.95 3.03
CA GLY A 101 17.64 27.41 3.11
C GLY A 101 17.56 27.94 4.53
N HIS A 102 17.54 29.27 4.68
CA HIS A 102 17.32 29.93 5.97
C HIS A 102 15.88 30.45 6.05
N PRO A 103 15.09 30.07 7.09
CA PRO A 103 15.43 29.11 8.14
C PRO A 103 15.45 27.66 7.60
N TYR A 104 16.28 26.81 8.23
CA TYR A 104 16.28 25.37 7.95
C TYR A 104 15.04 24.74 8.61
N PHE A 105 14.33 23.89 7.89
CA PHE A 105 13.19 23.14 8.44
C PHE A 105 12.98 21.81 7.72
N SER A 106 12.27 20.91 8.40
CA SER A 106 11.74 19.67 7.86
C SER A 106 10.23 19.67 8.02
N ILE A 107 9.51 19.16 7.02
CA ILE A 107 8.05 19.18 7.01
C ILE A 107 7.49 18.03 6.18
N SER A 108 6.31 17.54 6.59
CA SER A 108 5.52 16.59 5.81
C SER A 108 4.40 17.33 5.10
N LEU A 109 4.24 17.07 3.81
CA LEU A 109 3.25 17.71 2.94
C LEU A 109 2.22 16.66 2.50
N GLU A 110 0.94 16.95 2.69
CA GLU A 110 -0.16 16.12 2.21
C GLU A 110 -0.54 16.51 0.77
N ALA A 111 -0.80 15.52 -0.07
CA ALA A 111 -1.12 15.71 -1.47
C ALA A 111 -2.20 14.74 -1.97
N ASP A 112 -2.94 15.19 -2.97
CA ASP A 112 -4.00 14.39 -3.61
C ASP A 112 -3.38 13.38 -4.60
N PRO A 113 -3.65 12.07 -4.50
CA PRO A 113 -2.99 11.05 -5.32
C PRO A 113 -3.44 11.04 -6.78
N GLU A 114 -4.58 11.65 -7.12
CA GLU A 114 -5.12 11.70 -8.48
C GLU A 114 -4.56 12.91 -9.25
N THR A 115 -4.37 14.04 -8.56
CA THR A 115 -3.91 15.30 -9.15
C THR A 115 -2.44 15.62 -8.85
N LEU A 116 -1.82 14.87 -7.93
CA LEU A 116 -0.46 15.07 -7.40
C LEU A 116 -0.24 16.47 -6.79
N HIS A 117 -1.33 17.18 -6.50
CA HIS A 117 -1.27 18.54 -6.00
C HIS A 117 -1.09 18.52 -4.48
N ILE A 118 -0.06 19.23 -4.01
CA ILE A 118 0.16 19.44 -2.58
C ILE A 118 -0.92 20.37 -2.05
N THR A 119 -1.66 19.89 -1.06
CA THR A 119 -2.74 20.64 -0.45
C THR A 119 -2.14 21.55 0.62
N ASP A 120 -2.38 22.87 0.51
CA ASP A 120 -2.03 23.82 1.56
C ASP A 120 -3.02 23.68 2.73
N ARG A 121 -2.90 22.60 3.50
CA ARG A 121 -3.57 22.49 4.80
C ARG A 121 -2.75 23.32 5.78
N LYS A 122 -3.09 24.61 5.88
CA LYS A 122 -2.49 25.61 6.79
C LYS A 122 -2.43 25.19 8.27
N ASP A 123 -3.12 24.11 8.63
CA ASP A 123 -3.31 23.65 10.00
C ASP A 123 -2.32 22.53 10.42
N PHE A 124 -1.54 21.94 9.50
CA PHE A 124 -0.73 20.73 9.76
C PHE A 124 0.77 20.87 9.51
N PHE A 125 1.32 22.08 9.53
CA PHE A 125 2.77 22.23 9.53
C PHE A 125 3.34 21.79 10.89
N LYS A 126 3.76 20.52 11.00
CA LYS A 126 4.68 20.10 12.06
C LYS A 126 6.07 20.63 11.73
N VAL A 127 6.30 21.90 12.01
CA VAL A 127 7.61 22.53 11.82
C VAL A 127 8.53 22.12 12.96
N GLU A 128 9.51 21.28 12.66
CA GLU A 128 10.65 21.08 13.56
C GLU A 128 11.73 22.11 13.19
N VAL A 129 11.84 23.17 13.99
CA VAL A 129 12.89 24.19 13.83
C VAL A 129 14.13 23.76 14.62
N PHE A 130 15.20 23.42 13.91
CA PHE A 130 16.50 23.16 14.53
C PHE A 130 17.26 24.48 14.67
N ILE A 131 17.32 25.02 15.89
CA ILE A 131 18.17 26.16 16.24
C ILE A 131 19.54 25.60 16.66
N TYR A 132 20.58 25.90 15.88
CA TYR A 132 21.98 25.62 16.21
C TYR A 132 22.65 26.83 16.86
#